data_AF-A0A5S5D4L7-F1
#
_entry.id   AF-A0A5S5D4L7-F1
#
_cell.length_a   1.000
_cell.length_b   1.000
_cell.length_c   1.000
_cell.angle_alpha   90.00
_cell.angle_beta   90.00
_cell.angle_gamma   90.00
#
_symmetry.space_group_name_H-M   'P 1'
#
loop_
_entity.id
_entity.type
_entity.pdbx_description
1 polymer ?
#
loop_
_entity_poly.entity_id
_entity_poly.type
_entity_poly.pdbx_seq_one_letter_code
_entity_poly.pdbx_strand_id
1 'polypeptide(L)'
;MLSFSAVIACSTPKNRVLQANHTPVIRTDTVKINADAVDLPPVTEALEAQQAVDIPVVVTTEDQVREMMRQGINKGADWTETIHYDVRKPNFVIIHHTAQHSLNQTIRTFQLPHTKVSSHYVIGKDGRVVQMLNDYLRSWHAGRSKWGNVTDLNSVSIGIELDNNGKEPFPEAQIGALLSLLDTLKTKYQIPFTNFIGHADIAPTRKDDPSVLFPWKRLAERGFGVWYDESNLLPVPDNFNHVDALRIIGYDVSNLRAAIIAFKRKFIVVDTGETLTEFDKRVLYNLYRRYF
;
A
#
# COMPACT_ATOMS: atom_id res chain seq x y z
N MET A 1 -37.04 36.59 -0.43
CA MET A 1 -36.65 35.63 0.62
C MET A 1 -35.88 34.51 -0.04
N LEU A 2 -34.55 34.53 0.06
CA LEU A 2 -33.67 33.46 -0.44
C LEU A 2 -32.97 32.88 0.79
N SER A 3 -33.33 31.65 1.13
CA SER A 3 -32.79 30.91 2.27
C SER A 3 -31.51 30.20 1.83
N PHE A 4 -30.37 30.59 2.40
CA PHE A 4 -29.11 29.86 2.26
C PHE A 4 -29.08 28.74 3.31
N SER A 5 -29.12 27.48 2.85
CA SER A 5 -28.81 26.32 3.70
C SER A 5 -27.30 26.19 3.84
N ALA A 6 -26.80 26.34 5.07
CA ALA A 6 -25.40 26.10 5.40
C ALA A 6 -25.09 24.58 5.40
N VAL A 7 -24.02 24.20 4.72
CA VAL A 7 -23.46 22.85 4.74
C VAL A 7 -22.73 22.66 6.07
N ILE A 8 -23.21 21.74 6.91
CA ILE A 8 -22.58 21.37 8.18
C ILE A 8 -21.52 20.30 7.89
N ALA A 9 -20.24 20.62 8.12
CA ALA A 9 -19.15 19.65 8.12
C ALA A 9 -19.12 18.88 9.46
N CYS A 10 -19.01 17.55 9.39
CA CYS A 10 -18.88 16.68 10.55
C CYS A 10 -17.49 16.84 11.19
N SER A 11 -17.42 17.53 12.32
CA SER A 11 -16.25 17.59 13.21
C SER A 11 -16.46 16.63 14.39
N THR A 12 -15.52 15.71 14.62
CA THR A 12 -15.43 14.98 15.90
C THR A 12 -15.10 15.97 17.04
N PRO A 13 -15.57 15.73 18.29
CA PRO A 13 -15.40 16.66 19.38
C PRO A 13 -13.94 16.66 19.87
N LYS A 14 -13.27 17.81 19.73
CA LYS A 14 -11.96 18.04 20.36
C LYS A 14 -12.16 18.25 21.86
N ASN A 15 -11.43 17.50 22.69
CA ASN A 15 -11.22 17.87 24.08
C ASN A 15 -10.69 19.31 24.12
N ARG A 16 -11.43 20.17 24.83
CA ARG A 16 -11.20 21.61 24.91
C ARG A 16 -9.97 21.85 25.78
N VAL A 17 -8.81 22.06 25.15
CA VAL A 17 -7.68 22.68 25.84
C VAL A 17 -8.06 24.15 26.05
N LEU A 18 -8.32 24.54 27.29
CA LEU A 18 -8.61 25.92 27.67
C LEU A 18 -7.35 26.76 27.43
N GLN A 19 -7.36 27.63 26.42
CA GLN A 19 -6.38 28.72 26.34
C GLN A 19 -6.70 29.77 27.41
N ALA A 20 -5.70 30.18 28.17
CA ALA A 20 -5.82 31.24 29.16
C ALA A 20 -5.96 32.61 28.48
N ASN A 21 -6.87 33.45 29.00
CA ASN A 21 -7.31 34.73 28.44
C ASN A 21 -6.30 35.90 28.56
N HIS A 22 -4.98 35.70 28.40
CA HIS A 22 -4.01 36.81 28.46
C HIS A 22 -2.81 36.66 27.52
N THR A 23 -3.04 36.58 26.21
CA THR A 23 -1.98 36.84 25.21
C THR A 23 -2.12 38.28 24.71
N PRO A 24 -1.12 39.16 24.91
CA PRO A 24 -1.16 40.51 24.39
C PRO A 24 -1.02 40.50 22.86
N VAL A 25 -1.94 41.19 22.17
CA VAL A 25 -1.86 41.49 20.74
C VAL A 25 -0.99 42.74 20.58
N ILE A 26 0.15 42.63 19.89
CA ILE A 26 0.96 43.79 19.54
C ILE A 26 0.26 44.54 18.41
N ARG A 27 -0.31 45.71 18.72
CA ARG A 27 -0.75 46.70 17.73
C ARG A 27 0.46 47.52 17.30
N THR A 28 0.73 47.54 16.00
CA THR A 28 1.73 48.44 15.40
C THR A 28 1.12 49.81 15.18
N ASP A 29 1.21 50.69 16.18
CA ASP A 29 1.05 52.13 15.99
C ASP A 29 2.27 52.85 16.57
N THR A 30 3.05 53.43 15.64
CA THR A 30 4.07 54.48 15.78
C THR A 30 4.77 54.66 17.14
N VAL A 31 6.03 54.20 17.24
CA VAL A 31 6.99 54.71 18.22
C VAL A 31 8.11 55.44 17.47
N LYS A 32 8.27 56.74 17.77
CA LYS A 32 9.43 57.54 17.35
C LYS A 32 10.66 57.05 18.12
N ILE A 33 11.66 56.58 17.39
CA ILE A 33 12.98 56.22 17.93
C ILE A 33 13.86 57.47 17.99
N ASN A 34 14.45 57.72 19.17
CA ASN A 34 15.38 58.81 19.43
C ASN A 34 16.70 58.55 18.70
N ALA A 35 17.18 59.54 17.96
CA ALA A 35 18.42 59.48 17.21
C ALA A 35 19.60 59.89 18.10
N ASP A 36 20.11 58.95 18.91
CA ASP A 36 21.46 59.07 19.48
C ASP A 36 22.31 57.95 18.88
N ALA A 37 23.31 58.36 18.10
CA ALA A 37 24.15 57.49 17.29
C ALA A 37 25.01 56.57 18.17
N VAL A 38 24.83 55.26 18.00
CA VAL A 38 25.82 54.26 18.41
C VAL A 38 26.71 54.01 17.20
N ASP A 39 27.94 54.50 17.26
CA ASP A 39 28.95 54.31 16.21
C ASP A 39 29.42 52.85 16.24
N LEU A 40 28.92 52.05 15.29
CA LEU A 40 29.38 50.68 15.06
C LEU A 40 30.59 50.73 14.12
N PRO A 41 31.69 50.02 14.42
CA PRO A 41 32.84 50.00 13.53
C PRO A 41 32.44 49.45 12.15
N PRO A 42 33.00 49.99 11.06
CA PRO A 42 32.65 49.53 9.72
C PRO A 42 33.03 48.05 9.59
N VAL A 43 32.05 47.24 9.22
CA VAL A 43 32.27 45.83 8.86
C VAL A 43 33.15 45.85 7.62
N THR A 44 34.42 45.51 7.77
CA THR A 44 35.34 45.30 6.65
C THR A 44 34.80 44.18 5.76
N GLU A 45 34.67 44.48 4.47
CA GLU A 45 34.36 43.55 3.37
C GLU A 45 35.49 42.52 3.19
N ALA A 46 35.65 41.61 4.16
CA ALA A 46 36.61 40.53 4.10
C ALA A 46 35.97 39.22 4.58
N LEU A 47 34.85 38.85 3.95
CA LEU A 47 34.31 37.49 3.93
C LEU A 47 33.86 37.18 2.49
N GLU A 48 34.76 37.38 1.53
CA GLU A 48 34.65 36.72 0.23
C GLU A 48 35.10 35.25 0.33
N ALA A 49 34.37 34.39 -0.36
CA ALA A 49 34.72 33.03 -0.75
C ALA A 49 34.68 31.93 0.33
N GLN A 50 33.53 31.75 0.99
CA GLN A 50 33.06 30.38 1.20
C GLN A 50 32.46 29.89 -0.11
N GLN A 51 33.25 29.16 -0.91
CA GLN A 51 32.72 28.33 -1.99
C GLN A 51 31.56 27.53 -1.40
N ALA A 52 30.35 27.76 -1.91
CA ALA A 52 29.23 26.87 -1.66
C ALA A 52 29.66 25.49 -2.12
N VAL A 53 30.04 24.64 -1.17
CA VAL A 53 30.23 23.22 -1.44
C VAL A 53 28.81 22.73 -1.70
N ASP A 54 28.46 22.54 -2.97
CA ASP A 54 27.28 21.79 -3.38
C ASP A 54 27.46 20.36 -2.85
N ILE A 55 27.13 20.16 -1.57
CA ILE A 55 26.91 18.83 -1.04
C ILE A 55 25.63 18.37 -1.73
N PRO A 56 25.67 17.34 -2.60
CA PRO A 56 24.46 16.86 -3.23
C PRO A 56 23.53 16.37 -2.12
N VAL A 57 22.50 17.17 -1.81
CA VAL A 57 21.42 16.74 -0.94
C VAL A 57 20.73 15.61 -1.70
N VAL A 58 20.87 14.38 -1.20
CA VAL A 58 20.14 13.24 -1.75
C VAL A 58 18.67 13.45 -1.38
N VAL A 59 17.94 14.08 -2.29
CA VAL A 59 16.50 14.34 -2.17
C VAL A 59 15.79 12.99 -2.17
N THR A 60 15.01 12.70 -1.12
CA THR A 60 14.22 11.46 -1.06
C THR A 60 13.12 11.49 -2.14
N THR A 61 12.59 10.33 -2.53
CA THR A 61 11.45 10.32 -3.47
C THR A 61 10.24 11.07 -2.88
N GLU A 62 10.04 11.00 -1.56
CA GLU A 62 9.05 11.80 -0.86
C GLU A 62 9.27 13.31 -1.08
N ASP A 63 10.52 13.77 -0.99
CA ASP A 63 10.87 15.18 -1.24
C ASP A 63 10.67 15.57 -2.71
N GLN A 64 10.97 14.68 -3.65
CA GLN A 64 10.68 14.90 -5.08
C GLN A 64 9.18 15.03 -5.37
N VAL A 65 8.35 14.14 -4.77
CA VAL A 65 6.89 14.18 -4.91
C VAL A 65 6.33 15.46 -4.28
N ARG A 66 6.86 15.90 -3.14
CA ARG A 66 6.49 17.17 -2.50
C ARG A 66 6.72 18.36 -3.43
N GLU A 67 7.85 18.40 -4.12
CA GLU A 67 8.14 19.47 -5.07
C GLU A 67 7.18 19.45 -6.27
N MET A 68 6.88 18.27 -6.83
CA MET A 68 5.95 18.14 -7.96
C MET A 68 4.52 18.62 -7.63
N MET A 69 4.08 18.52 -6.38
CA MET A 69 2.74 18.91 -5.94
C MET A 69 2.52 20.44 -5.88
N ARG A 70 3.56 21.25 -6.11
CA ARG A 70 3.46 22.73 -6.07
C ARG A 70 2.76 23.34 -7.28
N GLN A 71 2.43 22.56 -8.31
CA GLN A 71 1.76 23.06 -9.52
C GLN A 71 0.37 22.43 -9.64
N GLY A 72 -0.66 23.21 -9.36
CA GLY A 72 -2.05 22.79 -9.56
C GLY A 72 -2.40 22.64 -11.05
N ILE A 73 -3.29 21.70 -11.39
CA ILE A 73 -3.73 21.47 -12.78
C ILE A 73 -4.79 22.48 -13.26
N ASN A 74 -5.47 23.18 -12.34
CA ASN A 74 -6.48 24.18 -12.67
C ASN A 74 -5.82 25.54 -12.87
N LYS A 75 -5.67 25.95 -14.14
CA LYS A 75 -5.03 27.21 -14.53
C LYS A 75 -5.79 28.47 -14.11
N GLY A 76 -7.08 28.35 -13.78
CA GLY A 76 -7.92 29.46 -13.35
C GLY A 76 -8.16 29.52 -11.84
N ALA A 77 -7.55 28.62 -11.07
CA ALA A 77 -7.64 28.63 -9.62
C ALA A 77 -6.50 29.45 -9.01
N ASP A 78 -6.82 30.21 -7.97
CA ASP A 78 -5.81 30.76 -7.07
C ASP A 78 -5.10 29.59 -6.36
N TRP A 79 -3.77 29.59 -6.39
CA TRP A 79 -2.95 28.59 -5.73
C TRP A 79 -2.34 29.15 -4.44
N THR A 80 -2.37 28.36 -3.39
CA THR A 80 -1.67 28.65 -2.12
C THR A 80 -1.19 27.34 -1.51
N GLU A 81 -0.04 27.36 -0.83
CA GLU A 81 0.58 26.16 -0.26
C GLU A 81 -0.05 25.80 1.09
N THR A 82 -0.34 24.51 1.29
CA THR A 82 -0.66 23.95 2.61
C THR A 82 0.51 23.12 3.10
N ILE A 83 0.94 23.34 4.35
CA ILE A 83 2.14 22.69 4.91
C ILE A 83 1.85 21.38 5.69
N HIS A 84 0.59 21.06 5.93
CA HIS A 84 0.20 19.87 6.72
C HIS A 84 -0.34 18.76 5.81
N TYR A 85 0.55 17.91 5.31
CA TYR A 85 0.19 16.75 4.50
C TYR A 85 1.24 15.64 4.61
N ASP A 86 0.80 14.41 4.37
CA ASP A 86 1.65 13.23 4.22
C ASP A 86 1.60 12.72 2.78
N VAL A 87 2.67 12.03 2.34
CA VAL A 87 2.67 11.31 1.07
C VAL A 87 1.74 10.10 1.19
N ARG A 88 0.97 9.82 0.13
CA ARG A 88 0.13 8.62 0.07
C ARG A 88 1.02 7.37 0.14
N LYS A 89 0.69 6.46 1.06
CA LYS A 89 1.42 5.21 1.29
C LYS A 89 0.65 4.03 0.69
N PRO A 90 1.34 2.95 0.28
CA PRO A 90 0.68 1.71 -0.08
C PRO A 90 -0.06 1.12 1.13
N ASN A 91 -1.24 0.53 0.87
CA ASN A 91 -2.08 -0.11 1.87
C ASN A 91 -2.19 -1.63 1.66
N PHE A 92 -1.64 -2.16 0.57
CA PHE A 92 -1.68 -3.57 0.22
C PHE A 92 -0.32 -4.05 -0.26
N VAL A 93 -0.09 -5.36 -0.13
CA VAL A 93 0.96 -6.07 -0.85
C VAL A 93 0.32 -7.19 -1.65
N ILE A 94 0.58 -7.20 -2.95
CA ILE A 94 0.08 -8.24 -3.86
C ILE A 94 1.26 -9.12 -4.27
N ILE A 95 1.13 -10.42 -4.00
CA ILE A 95 2.13 -11.44 -4.32
C ILE A 95 1.81 -12.09 -5.67
N HIS A 96 2.84 -12.20 -6.50
CA HIS A 96 2.80 -12.76 -7.85
C HIS A 96 3.85 -13.87 -7.98
N HIS A 97 3.66 -14.76 -8.95
CA HIS A 97 4.75 -15.53 -9.53
C HIS A 97 4.90 -15.13 -11.00
N THR A 98 6.12 -15.14 -11.51
CA THR A 98 6.42 -14.54 -12.82
C THR A 98 5.95 -15.39 -14.00
N ALA A 99 5.76 -16.69 -13.80
CA ALA A 99 5.56 -17.70 -14.84
C ALA A 99 6.74 -17.75 -15.83
N GLN A 100 7.93 -17.36 -15.35
CA GLN A 100 9.18 -17.32 -16.09
C GLN A 100 10.22 -18.27 -15.48
N HIS A 101 11.41 -18.30 -16.06
CA HIS A 101 12.47 -19.25 -15.69
C HIS A 101 13.69 -18.60 -15.02
N SER A 102 13.75 -17.27 -14.95
CA SER A 102 14.83 -16.58 -14.25
C SER A 102 14.47 -15.14 -13.86
N LEU A 103 15.13 -14.69 -12.79
CA LEU A 103 15.17 -13.30 -12.34
C LEU A 103 15.56 -12.34 -13.46
N ASN A 104 16.61 -12.65 -14.22
CA ASN A 104 17.09 -11.79 -15.32
C ASN A 104 16.05 -11.65 -16.44
N GLN A 105 15.34 -12.72 -16.77
CA GLN A 105 14.25 -12.67 -17.75
C GLN A 105 13.13 -11.75 -17.27
N THR A 106 12.79 -11.81 -15.98
CA THR A 106 11.73 -10.98 -15.38
C THR A 106 12.11 -9.51 -15.40
N ILE A 107 13.33 -9.18 -14.94
CA ILE A 107 13.87 -7.81 -14.97
C ILE A 107 13.83 -7.26 -16.40
N ARG A 108 14.33 -8.04 -17.37
CA ARG A 108 14.31 -7.62 -18.78
C ARG A 108 12.88 -7.39 -19.28
N THR A 109 11.94 -8.27 -18.93
CA THR A 109 10.53 -8.13 -19.30
C THR A 109 9.95 -6.80 -18.85
N PHE A 110 10.26 -6.36 -17.63
CA PHE A 110 9.77 -5.08 -17.09
C PHE A 110 10.44 -3.84 -17.69
N GLN A 111 11.59 -4.01 -18.34
CA GLN A 111 12.30 -2.91 -19.02
C GLN A 111 11.88 -2.76 -20.50
N LEU A 112 11.14 -3.72 -21.06
CA LEU A 112 10.70 -3.67 -22.45
C LEU A 112 9.52 -2.71 -22.65
N PRO A 113 9.60 -1.72 -23.54
CA PRO A 113 8.55 -0.70 -23.69
C PRO A 113 7.16 -1.24 -24.05
N HIS A 114 7.08 -2.41 -24.69
CA HIS A 114 5.84 -3.00 -25.19
C HIS A 114 5.13 -3.92 -24.18
N THR A 115 5.79 -4.38 -23.11
CA THR A 115 5.18 -5.33 -22.16
C THR A 115 4.17 -4.63 -21.24
N LYS A 116 4.37 -3.34 -20.96
CA LYS A 116 3.47 -2.49 -20.16
C LYS A 116 3.08 -3.15 -18.82
N VAL A 117 4.04 -3.82 -18.19
CA VAL A 117 3.90 -4.44 -16.87
C VAL A 117 5.13 -4.11 -16.02
N SER A 118 4.94 -3.98 -14.71
CA SER A 118 6.03 -3.73 -13.76
C SER A 118 5.60 -4.07 -12.34
N SER A 119 6.56 -4.49 -11.52
CA SER A 119 6.40 -4.64 -10.08
C SER A 119 7.35 -3.72 -9.33
N HIS A 120 7.18 -3.60 -8.02
CA HIS A 120 8.10 -2.86 -7.17
C HIS A 120 9.33 -3.70 -6.85
N TYR A 121 9.13 -4.99 -6.61
CA TYR A 121 10.19 -5.93 -6.28
C TYR A 121 10.10 -7.20 -7.12
N VAL A 122 11.27 -7.78 -7.42
CA VAL A 122 11.41 -9.14 -7.95
C VAL A 122 12.35 -9.91 -7.04
N ILE A 123 11.99 -11.14 -6.66
CA ILE A 123 12.80 -12.00 -5.80
C ILE A 123 13.21 -13.26 -6.58
N GLY A 124 14.51 -13.45 -6.75
CA GLY A 124 15.09 -14.62 -7.40
C GLY A 124 14.95 -15.89 -6.56
N LYS A 125 15.12 -17.06 -7.20
CA LYS A 125 15.13 -18.37 -6.54
C LYS A 125 16.20 -18.51 -5.44
N ASP A 126 17.28 -17.75 -5.57
CA ASP A 126 18.40 -17.66 -4.62
C ASP A 126 18.13 -16.71 -3.43
N GLY A 127 16.96 -16.07 -3.37
CA GLY A 127 16.62 -15.08 -2.35
C GLY A 127 17.11 -13.65 -2.66
N ARG A 128 17.73 -13.43 -3.83
CA ARG A 128 18.12 -12.07 -4.23
C ARG A 128 16.89 -11.20 -4.46
N VAL A 129 16.81 -10.08 -3.75
CA VAL A 129 15.75 -9.07 -3.90
C VAL A 129 16.24 -7.95 -4.81
N VAL A 130 15.47 -7.63 -5.84
CA VAL A 130 15.72 -6.51 -6.76
C VAL A 130 14.55 -5.54 -6.68
N GLN A 131 14.81 -4.30 -6.26
CA GLN A 131 13.82 -3.22 -6.28
C GLN A 131 13.84 -2.55 -7.67
N MET A 132 12.70 -2.58 -8.35
CA MET A 132 12.52 -2.06 -9.72
C MET A 132 11.84 -0.70 -9.74
N LEU A 133 11.06 -0.38 -8.70
CA LEU A 133 10.38 0.91 -8.52
C LEU A 133 10.40 1.32 -7.06
N ASN A 134 10.37 2.64 -6.83
CA ASN A 134 10.15 3.18 -5.50
C ASN A 134 8.72 2.87 -5.02
N ASP A 135 8.55 2.59 -3.73
CA ASP A 135 7.30 2.17 -3.07
C ASP A 135 6.13 3.16 -3.20
N TYR A 136 6.41 4.45 -3.46
CA TYR A 136 5.38 5.48 -3.64
C TYR A 136 4.92 5.61 -5.09
N LEU A 137 5.59 4.94 -6.04
CA LEU A 137 5.22 4.98 -7.44
C LEU A 137 4.21 3.89 -7.77
N ARG A 138 3.23 4.23 -8.62
CA ARG A 138 2.26 3.26 -9.11
C ARG A 138 2.90 2.29 -10.10
N SER A 139 3.15 1.03 -9.70
CA SER A 139 3.53 -0.02 -10.64
C SER A 139 2.34 -0.61 -11.40
N TRP A 140 2.59 -1.35 -12.48
CA TRP A 140 1.57 -1.97 -13.33
C TRP A 140 1.58 -3.50 -13.18
N HIS A 141 1.20 -3.98 -11.99
CA HIS A 141 1.25 -5.41 -11.64
C HIS A 141 -0.15 -6.04 -11.48
N ALA A 142 -1.05 -5.37 -10.76
CA ALA A 142 -2.40 -5.88 -10.49
C ALA A 142 -3.29 -5.87 -11.75
N GLY A 143 -3.16 -4.83 -12.57
CA GLY A 143 -4.04 -4.60 -13.73
C GLY A 143 -5.50 -4.43 -13.31
N ARG A 144 -6.46 -4.85 -14.15
CA ARG A 144 -7.88 -4.90 -13.77
C ARG A 144 -8.06 -5.87 -12.60
N SER A 145 -8.43 -5.35 -11.45
CA SER A 145 -8.48 -6.06 -10.18
C SER A 145 -9.49 -5.43 -9.23
N LYS A 146 -9.96 -6.18 -8.24
CA LYS A 146 -10.85 -5.70 -7.17
C LYS A 146 -10.62 -6.47 -5.88
N TRP A 147 -10.57 -5.75 -4.76
CA TRP A 147 -10.57 -6.32 -3.41
C TRP A 147 -11.43 -5.47 -2.49
N GLY A 148 -12.52 -6.03 -1.98
CA GLY A 148 -13.59 -5.29 -1.32
C GLY A 148 -14.13 -4.18 -2.24
N ASN A 149 -14.04 -2.93 -1.79
CA ASN A 149 -14.46 -1.75 -2.57
C ASN A 149 -13.34 -1.12 -3.39
N VAL A 150 -12.10 -1.61 -3.30
CA VAL A 150 -10.95 -1.06 -4.04
C VAL A 150 -10.86 -1.70 -5.41
N THR A 151 -10.83 -0.89 -6.48
CA THR A 151 -10.83 -1.36 -7.89
C THR A 151 -9.58 -0.99 -8.69
N ASP A 152 -8.67 -0.19 -8.14
CA ASP A 152 -7.37 0.14 -8.75
C ASP A 152 -6.23 -0.21 -7.78
N LEU A 153 -5.99 -1.51 -7.61
CA LEU A 153 -5.00 -2.00 -6.64
C LEU A 153 -3.58 -1.50 -6.96
N ASN A 154 -3.24 -1.32 -8.24
CA ASN A 154 -1.96 -0.74 -8.65
C ASN A 154 -1.64 0.58 -7.93
N SER A 155 -2.66 1.41 -7.67
CA SER A 155 -2.48 2.74 -7.06
C SER A 155 -2.33 2.71 -5.54
N VAL A 156 -2.60 1.57 -4.91
CA VAL A 156 -2.61 1.46 -3.44
C VAL A 156 -1.84 0.24 -2.94
N SER A 157 -1.03 -0.40 -3.78
CA SER A 157 -0.35 -1.64 -3.42
C SER A 157 1.08 -1.73 -3.92
N ILE A 158 1.91 -2.44 -3.16
CA ILE A 158 3.21 -2.93 -3.59
C ILE A 158 3.03 -4.27 -4.30
N GLY A 159 3.61 -4.38 -5.49
CA GLY A 159 3.70 -5.63 -6.25
C GLY A 159 5.03 -6.31 -6.03
N ILE A 160 5.00 -7.58 -5.62
CA ILE A 160 6.20 -8.42 -5.43
C ILE A 160 6.09 -9.65 -6.33
N GLU A 161 7.07 -9.80 -7.21
CA GLU A 161 7.17 -10.89 -8.19
C GLU A 161 8.17 -11.93 -7.72
N LEU A 162 7.76 -13.19 -7.64
CA LEU A 162 8.63 -14.30 -7.30
C LEU A 162 9.02 -15.04 -8.58
N ASP A 163 10.33 -15.16 -8.84
CA ASP A 163 10.87 -15.96 -9.94
C ASP A 163 10.52 -17.44 -9.73
N ASN A 164 9.37 -17.84 -10.25
CA ASN A 164 8.79 -19.17 -10.13
C ASN A 164 7.80 -19.38 -11.28
N ASN A 165 7.77 -20.59 -11.85
CA ASN A 165 6.94 -20.91 -13.01
C ASN A 165 5.48 -21.30 -12.66
N GLY A 166 5.11 -21.27 -11.38
CA GLY A 166 3.79 -21.63 -10.85
C GLY A 166 3.56 -23.13 -10.66
N LYS A 167 4.48 -23.98 -11.12
CA LYS A 167 4.35 -25.45 -11.18
C LYS A 167 5.36 -26.17 -10.28
N GLU A 168 6.17 -25.44 -9.53
CA GLU A 168 7.18 -25.97 -8.61
C GLU A 168 7.10 -25.26 -7.24
N PRO A 169 7.46 -25.93 -6.14
CA PRO A 169 7.56 -25.28 -4.84
C PRO A 169 8.49 -24.07 -4.87
N PHE A 170 8.17 -23.06 -4.07
CA PHE A 170 9.01 -21.87 -3.92
C PHE A 170 10.24 -22.20 -3.06
N PRO A 171 11.47 -21.93 -3.53
CA PRO A 171 12.68 -22.20 -2.75
C PRO A 171 12.71 -21.50 -1.39
N GLU A 172 13.31 -22.14 -0.39
CA GLU A 172 13.41 -21.60 0.97
C GLU A 172 14.11 -20.24 1.03
N ALA A 173 15.18 -20.04 0.25
CA ALA A 173 15.87 -18.76 0.17
C ALA A 173 14.95 -17.63 -0.35
N GLN A 174 14.13 -17.94 -1.36
CA GLN A 174 13.16 -17.01 -1.93
C GLN A 174 12.06 -16.63 -0.93
N ILE A 175 11.48 -17.62 -0.22
CA ILE A 175 10.46 -17.36 0.80
C ILE A 175 11.04 -16.64 2.03
N GLY A 176 12.26 -16.96 2.45
CA GLY A 176 12.95 -16.26 3.55
C GLY A 176 13.21 -14.78 3.23
N ALA A 177 13.65 -14.49 2.01
CA ALA A 177 13.82 -13.12 1.52
C ALA A 177 12.48 -12.38 1.45
N LEU A 178 11.43 -13.04 0.94
CA LEU A 178 10.08 -12.47 0.91
C LEU A 178 9.60 -12.09 2.32
N LEU A 179 9.66 -13.00 3.29
CA LEU A 179 9.21 -12.72 4.66
C LEU A 179 9.95 -11.53 5.29
N SER A 180 11.26 -11.40 5.04
CA SER A 180 12.06 -10.28 5.53
C SER A 180 11.65 -8.95 4.88
N LEU A 181 11.38 -8.97 3.57
CA LEU A 181 10.87 -7.80 2.85
C LEU A 181 9.47 -7.40 3.33
N LEU A 182 8.57 -8.37 3.52
CA LEU A 182 7.21 -8.12 4.00
C LEU A 182 7.21 -7.49 5.40
N ASP A 183 8.10 -7.90 6.30
CA ASP A 183 8.24 -7.32 7.64
C ASP A 183 8.63 -5.84 7.57
N THR A 184 9.61 -5.52 6.72
CA THR A 184 10.06 -4.15 6.47
C THR A 184 8.90 -3.28 5.93
N LEU A 185 8.20 -3.75 4.90
CA LEU A 185 7.09 -3.03 4.27
C LEU A 185 5.91 -2.85 5.22
N LYS A 186 5.54 -3.92 5.96
CA LYS A 186 4.46 -3.89 6.95
C LYS A 186 4.73 -2.86 8.04
N THR A 187 5.93 -2.87 8.60
CA THR A 187 6.31 -1.97 9.69
C THR A 187 6.40 -0.52 9.22
N LYS A 188 7.05 -0.29 8.08
CA LYS A 188 7.24 1.07 7.52
C LYS A 188 5.92 1.74 7.14
N TYR A 189 5.03 1.00 6.46
CA TYR A 189 3.80 1.55 5.91
C TYR A 189 2.56 1.25 6.74
N GLN A 190 2.71 0.52 7.85
CA GLN A 190 1.60 0.10 8.73
C GLN A 190 0.51 -0.67 7.98
N ILE A 191 0.92 -1.51 7.02
CA ILE A 191 -0.01 -2.28 6.18
C ILE A 191 -0.77 -3.29 7.05
N PRO A 192 -2.12 -3.30 7.03
CA PRO A 192 -2.90 -4.28 7.77
C PRO A 192 -2.53 -5.71 7.38
N PHE A 193 -2.47 -6.62 8.35
CA PHE A 193 -2.08 -8.01 8.08
C PHE A 193 -3.03 -8.70 7.08
N THR A 194 -4.30 -8.31 6.99
CA THR A 194 -5.27 -8.85 6.03
C THR A 194 -4.99 -8.42 4.57
N ASN A 195 -4.14 -7.41 4.35
CA ASN A 195 -3.90 -6.81 3.03
C ASN A 195 -2.68 -7.40 2.29
N PHE A 196 -2.15 -8.53 2.76
CA PHE A 196 -1.15 -9.34 2.05
C PHE A 196 -1.88 -10.48 1.32
N ILE A 197 -2.06 -10.33 0.01
CA ILE A 197 -2.95 -11.17 -0.80
C ILE A 197 -2.30 -11.52 -2.15
N GLY A 198 -2.83 -12.54 -2.84
CA GLY A 198 -2.31 -13.00 -4.13
C GLY A 198 -2.96 -12.28 -5.30
N HIS A 199 -2.35 -12.36 -6.49
CA HIS A 199 -2.97 -11.82 -7.70
C HIS A 199 -4.29 -12.52 -8.05
N ALA A 200 -4.36 -13.83 -7.81
CA ALA A 200 -5.55 -14.65 -7.96
C ALA A 200 -6.71 -14.19 -7.06
N ASP A 201 -6.41 -13.62 -5.88
CA ASP A 201 -7.45 -13.11 -4.96
C ASP A 201 -8.17 -11.89 -5.56
N ILE A 202 -7.40 -10.98 -6.16
CA ILE A 202 -7.90 -9.69 -6.67
C ILE A 202 -8.36 -9.74 -8.13
N ALA A 203 -7.97 -10.76 -8.89
CA ALA A 203 -8.31 -10.93 -10.30
C ALA A 203 -8.72 -12.38 -10.62
N PRO A 204 -9.72 -12.94 -9.91
CA PRO A 204 -10.02 -14.37 -9.90
C PRO A 204 -10.39 -14.95 -11.27
N THR A 205 -10.93 -14.15 -12.19
CA THR A 205 -11.32 -14.58 -13.54
C THR A 205 -10.15 -14.65 -14.53
N ARG A 206 -8.98 -14.13 -14.17
CA ARG A 206 -7.86 -13.91 -15.11
C ARG A 206 -6.54 -14.47 -14.59
N LYS A 207 -6.37 -14.58 -13.28
CA LYS A 207 -5.10 -14.84 -12.63
C LYS A 207 -5.19 -16.01 -11.66
N ASP A 208 -4.12 -16.79 -11.64
CA ASP A 208 -3.94 -17.97 -10.80
C ASP A 208 -2.66 -17.90 -9.95
N ASP A 209 -1.88 -16.83 -10.07
CA ASP A 209 -0.68 -16.61 -9.29
C ASP A 209 -0.98 -16.08 -7.86
N PRO A 210 -0.20 -16.47 -6.83
CA PRO A 210 1.07 -17.20 -6.86
C PRO A 210 0.95 -18.75 -6.87
N SER A 211 -0.12 -19.31 -7.42
CA SER A 211 -0.40 -20.76 -7.50
C SER A 211 -0.73 -21.43 -6.15
N VAL A 212 -1.16 -22.69 -6.21
CA VAL A 212 -1.48 -23.53 -5.03
C VAL A 212 -0.23 -23.90 -4.21
N LEU A 213 0.97 -23.78 -4.81
CA LEU A 213 2.23 -24.19 -4.18
C LEU A 213 2.82 -23.09 -3.29
N PHE A 214 2.22 -21.90 -3.29
CA PHE A 214 2.68 -20.78 -2.47
C PHE A 214 2.31 -20.97 -0.99
N PRO A 215 3.26 -20.80 -0.04
CA PRO A 215 3.08 -21.19 1.36
C PRO A 215 2.30 -20.13 2.17
N TRP A 216 1.04 -19.88 1.83
CA TRP A 216 0.19 -18.88 2.49
C TRP A 216 0.08 -19.07 4.01
N LYS A 217 -0.02 -20.33 4.49
CA LYS A 217 -0.03 -20.65 5.93
C LYS A 217 1.19 -20.08 6.65
N ARG A 218 2.38 -20.31 6.09
CA ARG A 218 3.65 -19.83 6.66
C ARG A 218 3.72 -18.30 6.71
N LEU A 219 3.19 -17.62 5.69
CA LEU A 219 3.09 -16.16 5.70
C LEU A 219 2.15 -15.68 6.82
N ALA A 220 0.98 -16.30 6.96
CA ALA A 220 0.00 -15.93 7.98
C ALA A 220 0.54 -16.18 9.41
N GLU A 221 1.30 -17.25 9.64
CA GLU A 221 2.01 -17.52 10.90
C GLU A 221 3.02 -16.42 11.27
N ARG A 222 3.54 -15.69 10.26
CA ARG A 222 4.40 -14.50 10.42
C ARG A 222 3.62 -13.18 10.41
N GLY A 223 2.29 -13.24 10.38
CA GLY A 223 1.41 -12.08 10.39
C GLY A 223 1.25 -11.39 9.03
N PHE A 224 1.46 -12.10 7.92
CA PHE A 224 1.19 -11.62 6.56
C PHE A 224 0.05 -12.43 5.94
N GLY A 225 -1.12 -11.82 5.85
CA GLY A 225 -2.35 -12.48 5.42
C GLY A 225 -3.06 -13.15 6.58
N VAL A 226 -4.01 -14.01 6.24
CA VAL A 226 -4.83 -14.78 7.19
C VAL A 226 -4.74 -16.25 6.89
N TRP A 227 -4.97 -17.09 7.89
CA TRP A 227 -5.14 -18.53 7.75
C TRP A 227 -6.21 -19.00 8.72
N TYR A 228 -6.93 -20.06 8.35
CA TYR A 228 -7.96 -20.62 9.21
C TYR A 228 -7.33 -21.42 10.36
N ASP A 229 -8.09 -21.60 11.43
CA ASP A 229 -7.69 -22.46 12.54
C ASP A 229 -8.06 -23.91 12.22
N GLU A 230 -7.05 -24.71 11.84
CA GLU A 230 -7.20 -26.13 11.52
C GLU A 230 -7.75 -26.95 12.70
N SER A 231 -7.50 -26.52 13.93
CA SER A 231 -7.98 -27.20 15.13
C SER A 231 -9.43 -26.84 15.51
N ASN A 232 -9.99 -25.78 14.92
CA ASN A 232 -11.26 -25.20 15.31
C ASN A 232 -12.18 -24.91 14.10
N LEU A 233 -12.51 -25.95 13.35
CA LEU A 233 -13.52 -25.89 12.30
C LEU A 233 -14.89 -26.24 12.85
N LEU A 234 -15.63 -25.22 13.29
CA LEU A 234 -17.01 -25.36 13.77
C LEU A 234 -17.96 -25.79 12.65
N PRO A 235 -19.08 -26.48 12.96
CA PRO A 235 -20.18 -26.64 12.01
C PRO A 235 -20.66 -25.29 11.50
N VAL A 236 -21.03 -25.25 10.22
CA VAL A 236 -21.55 -24.05 9.57
C VAL A 236 -23.05 -23.94 9.88
N PRO A 237 -23.55 -22.80 10.40
CA PRO A 237 -24.99 -22.61 10.62
C PRO A 237 -25.80 -22.68 9.33
N ASP A 238 -27.04 -23.16 9.40
CA ASP A 238 -27.94 -23.30 8.24
C ASP A 238 -28.19 -21.97 7.50
N ASN A 239 -28.11 -20.84 8.21
CA ASN A 239 -28.30 -19.51 7.65
C ASN A 239 -27.00 -18.84 7.14
N PHE A 240 -25.87 -19.56 7.11
CA PHE A 240 -24.60 -18.99 6.64
C PHE A 240 -24.62 -18.77 5.12
N ASN A 241 -24.50 -17.52 4.70
CA ASN A 241 -24.36 -17.16 3.30
C ASN A 241 -22.88 -17.05 2.89
N HIS A 242 -22.37 -18.11 2.24
CA HIS A 242 -20.99 -18.15 1.74
C HIS A 242 -20.68 -17.06 0.70
N VAL A 243 -21.68 -16.58 -0.06
CA VAL A 243 -21.47 -15.50 -1.04
C VAL A 243 -21.17 -14.19 -0.33
N ASP A 244 -21.91 -13.88 0.73
CA ASP A 244 -21.68 -12.68 1.53
C ASP A 244 -20.35 -12.78 2.29
N ALA A 245 -20.01 -13.96 2.82
CA ALA A 245 -18.71 -14.17 3.47
C ALA A 245 -17.54 -13.94 2.50
N LEU A 246 -17.58 -14.49 1.28
CA LEU A 246 -16.56 -14.25 0.24
C LEU A 246 -16.45 -12.75 -0.08
N ARG A 247 -17.60 -12.06 -0.22
CA ARG A 247 -17.65 -10.62 -0.49
C ARG A 247 -17.05 -9.80 0.66
N ILE A 248 -17.36 -10.15 1.91
CA ILE A 248 -16.87 -9.46 3.11
C ILE A 248 -15.36 -9.64 3.28
N ILE A 249 -14.83 -10.85 3.03
CA ILE A 249 -13.39 -11.10 3.02
C ILE A 249 -12.69 -10.23 1.97
N GLY A 250 -13.32 -10.03 0.82
CA GLY A 250 -12.87 -9.07 -0.19
C GLY A 250 -12.97 -9.56 -1.64
N TYR A 251 -13.36 -10.81 -1.89
CA TYR A 251 -13.44 -11.34 -3.25
C TYR A 251 -14.50 -10.62 -4.09
N ASP A 252 -14.21 -10.40 -5.38
CA ASP A 252 -15.22 -10.00 -6.34
C ASP A 252 -16.14 -11.17 -6.70
N VAL A 253 -17.34 -11.17 -6.12
CA VAL A 253 -18.36 -12.20 -6.33
C VAL A 253 -19.23 -11.97 -7.56
N SER A 254 -18.90 -10.99 -8.42
CA SER A 254 -19.58 -10.80 -9.71
C SER A 254 -19.52 -12.06 -10.59
N ASN A 255 -18.42 -12.82 -10.48
CA ASN A 255 -18.30 -14.20 -10.94
C ASN A 255 -18.01 -15.11 -9.74
N LEU A 256 -19.07 -15.65 -9.14
CA LEU A 256 -18.97 -16.47 -7.93
C LEU A 256 -18.07 -17.71 -8.11
N ARG A 257 -18.13 -18.37 -9.27
CA ARG A 257 -17.31 -19.56 -9.55
C ARG A 257 -15.82 -19.23 -9.52
N ALA A 258 -15.43 -18.14 -10.18
CA ALA A 258 -14.04 -17.68 -10.16
C ALA A 258 -13.59 -17.28 -8.75
N ALA A 259 -14.45 -16.61 -7.97
CA ALA A 259 -14.16 -16.27 -6.58
C ALA A 259 -13.94 -17.53 -5.71
N ILE A 260 -14.77 -18.56 -5.88
CA ILE A 260 -14.61 -19.85 -5.19
C ILE A 260 -13.28 -20.51 -5.58
N ILE A 261 -12.94 -20.57 -6.87
CA ILE A 261 -11.66 -21.14 -7.33
C ILE A 261 -10.47 -20.41 -6.69
N ALA A 262 -10.50 -19.07 -6.65
CA ALA A 262 -9.43 -18.28 -6.05
C ALA A 262 -9.31 -18.49 -4.53
N PHE A 263 -10.44 -18.49 -3.81
CA PHE A 263 -10.51 -18.83 -2.40
C PHE A 263 -9.90 -20.22 -2.14
N LYS A 264 -10.32 -21.22 -2.91
CA LYS A 264 -9.85 -22.60 -2.74
C LYS A 264 -8.38 -22.74 -3.10
N ARG A 265 -7.88 -22.03 -4.12
CA ARG A 265 -6.45 -21.99 -4.46
C ARG A 265 -5.57 -21.54 -3.30
N LYS A 266 -6.05 -20.56 -2.52
CA LYS A 266 -5.32 -20.01 -1.38
C LYS A 266 -5.43 -20.86 -0.12
N PHE A 267 -6.65 -21.28 0.25
CA PHE A 267 -6.92 -21.85 1.57
C PHE A 267 -7.13 -23.37 1.57
N ILE A 268 -7.63 -23.94 0.47
CA ILE A 268 -7.93 -25.38 0.39
C ILE A 268 -6.76 -26.13 -0.26
N VAL A 269 -6.15 -25.55 -1.31
CA VAL A 269 -4.93 -26.00 -2.01
C VAL A 269 -5.07 -27.33 -2.76
N VAL A 270 -5.70 -28.34 -2.15
CA VAL A 270 -5.86 -29.70 -2.68
C VAL A 270 -7.00 -29.85 -3.69
N ASP A 271 -8.00 -28.97 -3.62
CA ASP A 271 -9.15 -28.92 -4.53
C ASP A 271 -9.37 -27.46 -4.93
N THR A 272 -9.49 -27.21 -6.23
CA THR A 272 -9.73 -25.87 -6.80
C THR A 272 -10.97 -25.85 -7.70
N GLY A 273 -11.91 -26.77 -7.48
CA GLY A 273 -13.18 -26.82 -8.20
C GLY A 273 -14.07 -25.58 -7.98
N GLU A 274 -15.11 -25.45 -8.81
CA GLU A 274 -15.96 -24.25 -8.88
C GLU A 274 -17.02 -24.17 -7.76
N THR A 275 -17.12 -25.19 -6.92
CA THR A 275 -18.12 -25.31 -5.84
C THR A 275 -17.45 -25.54 -4.49
N LEU A 276 -18.09 -25.02 -3.43
CA LEU A 276 -17.65 -25.23 -2.05
C LEU A 276 -18.18 -26.57 -1.52
N THR A 277 -17.27 -27.42 -1.05
CA THR A 277 -17.59 -28.59 -0.23
C THR A 277 -17.98 -28.16 1.19
N GLU A 278 -18.49 -29.08 2.01
CA GLU A 278 -18.76 -28.81 3.42
C GLU A 278 -17.50 -28.43 4.20
N PHE A 279 -16.34 -29.02 3.84
CA PHE A 279 -15.06 -28.62 4.41
C PHE A 279 -14.71 -27.17 4.03
N ASP A 280 -14.86 -26.81 2.75
CA ASP A 280 -14.53 -25.46 2.28
C ASP A 280 -15.40 -24.39 2.96
N LYS A 281 -16.68 -24.68 3.17
CA LYS A 281 -17.60 -23.79 3.90
C LYS A 281 -17.17 -23.60 5.36
N ARG A 282 -16.68 -24.66 6.02
CA ARG A 282 -16.15 -24.56 7.40
C ARG A 282 -14.90 -23.69 7.46
N VAL A 283 -13.99 -23.84 6.50
CA VAL A 283 -12.80 -23.00 6.38
C VAL A 283 -13.20 -21.53 6.14
N LEU A 284 -14.12 -21.29 5.21
CA LEU A 284 -14.63 -19.95 4.91
C LEU A 284 -15.31 -19.31 6.12
N TYR A 285 -16.14 -20.08 6.83
CA TYR A 285 -16.83 -19.61 8.03
C TYR A 285 -15.86 -19.29 9.17
N ASN A 286 -14.82 -20.10 9.37
CA ASN A 286 -13.76 -19.83 10.34
C ASN A 286 -13.03 -18.52 10.04
N LEU A 287 -12.58 -18.34 8.79
CA LEU A 287 -11.91 -17.11 8.34
C LEU A 287 -12.79 -15.88 8.53
N TYR A 288 -14.05 -15.98 8.09
CA TYR A 288 -15.06 -14.94 8.26
C TYR A 288 -15.16 -14.53 9.73
N ARG A 289 -15.48 -15.48 10.63
CA ARG A 289 -15.68 -15.21 12.06
C ARG A 289 -14.45 -14.69 12.79
N ARG A 290 -13.25 -15.05 12.34
CA ARG A 290 -12.00 -14.77 13.05
C ARG A 290 -11.41 -13.41 12.67
N TYR A 291 -11.66 -12.94 11.45
CA TYR A 291 -10.96 -11.79 10.90
C TYR A 291 -11.88 -10.70 10.33
N PHE A 292 -13.18 -10.97 10.13
CA PHE A 292 -14.12 -10.08 9.45
C PHE A 292 -15.49 -10.03 10.14
#